data_AF-A0A2E3N0L6-F1
#
_entry.id   AF-A0A2E3N0L6-F1
#
_cell.length_a   1.000
_cell.length_b   1.000
_cell.length_c   1.000
_cell.angle_alpha   90.00
_cell.angle_beta   90.00
_cell.angle_gamma   90.00
#
_symmetry.space_group_name_H-M   'P 1'
#
loop_
_entity.id
_entity.type
_entity.pdbx_description
1 polymer ?
#
loop_
_entity_poly.entity_id
_entity_poly.type
_entity_poly.pdbx_seq_one_letter_code
_entity_poly.pdbx_strand_id
1 'polypeptide(L)'
;MVLKVLTLYDIVIGILYVSIIIFIVVIIYRKILVFFSRKSINHDDYCKLDSLESNPAIGKLSFYFTSNIKRSYRFVILDINMFEVLEVVSDQCSVGGNIINFDSSNLPNGNYFYSLQTENQKIIKKMTIEN
;
A
#
# COMPACT_ATOMS: atom_id res chain seq x y z
N MET A 1 54.90 -29.45 8.31
CA MET A 1 53.46 -29.48 8.64
C MET A 1 53.36 -29.71 10.14
N VAL A 2 53.26 -28.62 10.91
CA VAL A 2 53.25 -28.72 12.38
C VAL A 2 51.84 -29.10 12.80
N LEU A 3 51.65 -30.32 13.29
CA LEU A 3 50.44 -30.67 14.04
C LEU A 3 50.40 -29.76 15.27
N LYS A 4 49.61 -28.69 15.22
CA LYS A 4 49.25 -27.93 16.41
C LYS A 4 48.51 -28.89 17.33
N VAL A 5 49.16 -29.29 18.42
CA VAL A 5 48.49 -29.93 19.55
C VAL A 5 47.48 -28.91 20.04
N LEU A 6 46.18 -29.11 19.74
CA LEU A 6 45.12 -28.24 20.26
C LEU A 6 45.18 -28.32 21.78
N THR A 7 45.58 -27.22 22.41
CA THR A 7 45.50 -27.11 23.86
C THR A 7 44.03 -26.93 24.25
N LEU A 8 43.62 -27.38 25.44
CA LEU A 8 42.24 -27.17 25.93
C LEU A 8 41.82 -25.69 25.89
N TYR A 9 42.80 -24.79 26.03
CA TYR A 9 42.64 -23.35 25.89
C TYR A 9 42.15 -22.91 24.50
N ASP A 10 42.72 -23.48 23.43
CA ASP A 10 42.32 -23.17 22.05
C ASP A 10 40.87 -23.60 21.78
N ILE A 11 40.44 -24.71 22.37
CA ILE A 11 39.07 -25.24 22.24
C ILE A 11 38.08 -24.30 22.95
N VAL A 12 38.39 -23.89 24.19
CA VAL A 12 37.52 -23.00 24.98
C VAL A 12 37.36 -21.64 24.31
N ILE A 13 38.45 -21.07 23.77
CA ILE A 13 38.40 -19.81 23.03
C ILE A 13 37.60 -19.93 21.75
N GLY A 14 37.74 -21.04 21.02
CA GLY A 14 36.96 -21.29 19.81
C GLY A 14 35.46 -21.26 20.09
N ILE A 15 35.01 -21.93 21.16
CA ILE A 15 33.59 -21.97 21.55
C ILE A 15 33.09 -20.57 21.95
N LEU A 16 33.91 -19.82 22.68
CA LEU A 16 33.57 -18.46 23.10
C LEU A 16 33.36 -17.53 21.89
N TYR A 17 34.27 -17.59 20.90
CA TYR A 17 34.16 -16.80 19.67
C TYR A 17 32.92 -17.16 18.86
N VAL A 18 32.61 -18.44 18.70
CA VAL A 18 31.41 -18.89 17.98
C VAL A 18 30.14 -18.37 18.66
N SER A 19 30.07 -18.44 20.00
CA SER A 19 28.93 -17.91 20.77
C SER A 19 28.74 -16.40 20.58
N ILE A 20 29.85 -15.63 20.61
CA ILE A 20 29.82 -14.18 20.38
C ILE A 20 29.34 -13.85 18.96
N ILE A 21 29.81 -14.59 17.95
CA ILE A 21 29.41 -14.37 16.55
C ILE A 21 27.90 -14.60 16.39
N ILE A 22 27.36 -15.68 16.95
CA ILE A 22 25.92 -15.97 16.90
C ILE A 22 25.12 -14.84 17.57
N PHE A 23 25.58 -14.36 18.73
CA PHE A 23 24.93 -13.26 19.44
C PHE A 23 24.90 -11.97 18.62
N ILE A 24 26.01 -11.62 17.96
CA ILE A 24 26.09 -10.45 17.07
C ILE A 24 25.12 -10.59 15.89
N VAL A 25 25.05 -11.78 15.27
CA VAL A 25 24.13 -12.04 14.15
C VAL A 25 22.67 -11.84 14.57
N VAL A 26 22.28 -12.31 15.77
CA VAL A 26 20.91 -12.12 16.29
C VAL A 26 20.59 -10.63 16.50
N ILE A 27 21.53 -9.85 17.03
CA ILE A 27 21.34 -8.39 17.22
C ILE A 27 21.18 -7.69 15.87
N ILE A 28 22.04 -8.00 14.90
CA ILE A 28 21.99 -7.42 13.55
C ILE A 28 20.66 -7.76 12.89
N TYR A 29 20.23 -9.02 12.93
CA TYR A 29 18.95 -9.46 12.39
C TYR A 29 17.77 -8.67 12.98
N ARG A 30 17.73 -8.51 14.31
CA ARG A 30 16.67 -7.76 14.99
C ARG A 30 16.67 -6.28 14.59
N LYS A 31 17.85 -5.67 14.44
CA LYS A 31 17.95 -4.27 14.00
C LYS A 31 17.52 -4.07 12.54
N ILE A 32 17.87 -5.00 11.65
CA ILE A 32 17.45 -4.97 10.25
C ILE A 32 15.91 -5.06 10.15
N LEU A 33 15.29 -5.97 10.91
CA LEU A 33 13.82 -6.07 10.93
C LEU A 33 13.15 -4.77 11.39
N VAL A 34 13.65 -4.14 12.44
CA VAL A 34 13.10 -2.86 12.93
C VAL A 34 13.35 -1.72 11.93
N PHE A 35 14.51 -1.71 11.27
CA PHE A 35 14.83 -0.71 10.26
C PHE A 35 13.92 -0.82 9.03
N PHE A 36 13.64 -2.03 8.57
CA PHE A 36 12.69 -2.26 7.46
C PHE A 36 11.23 -2.03 7.89
N SER A 37 10.87 -2.33 9.13
CA SER A 37 9.51 -2.11 9.65
C SER A 37 9.18 -0.62 9.86
N ARG A 38 10.18 0.28 9.94
CA ARG A 38 9.96 1.73 10.01
C ARG A 38 9.42 2.37 8.73
N LYS A 39 9.35 1.62 7.63
CA LYS A 39 8.61 2.01 6.42
C LYS A 39 7.16 1.51 6.42
N SER A 40 6.62 1.18 7.61
CA SER A 40 5.20 0.98 7.83
C SER A 40 4.50 2.31 7.59
N ILE A 41 4.00 2.49 6.37
CA ILE A 41 3.10 3.57 5.97
C ILE A 41 1.96 3.59 7.00
N ASN A 42 1.74 4.74 7.61
CA ASN A 42 0.87 4.89 8.76
C ASN A 42 -0.57 4.50 8.36
N HIS A 43 -1.03 3.33 8.82
CA HIS A 43 -2.30 2.76 8.36
C HIS A 43 -3.52 3.60 8.77
N ASP A 44 -3.36 4.47 9.77
CA ASP A 44 -4.39 5.38 10.25
C ASP A 44 -4.66 6.56 9.30
N ASP A 45 -3.71 6.84 8.40
CA ASP A 45 -3.85 7.89 7.39
C ASP A 45 -4.55 7.38 6.13
N TYR A 46 -5.02 6.14 6.05
CA TYR A 46 -5.64 5.67 4.81
C TYR A 46 -7.03 6.25 4.58
N CYS A 47 -7.29 6.67 3.34
CA CYS A 47 -8.64 7.00 2.92
C CYS A 47 -9.44 5.71 2.81
N LYS A 48 -10.66 5.71 3.35
CA LYS A 48 -11.60 4.61 3.13
C LYS A 48 -12.48 4.99 1.95
N LEU A 49 -12.25 4.32 0.82
CA LEU A 49 -13.13 4.41 -0.34
C LEU A 49 -14.26 3.42 -0.11
N ASP A 50 -15.50 3.88 -0.02
CA ASP A 50 -16.66 3.01 0.13
C ASP A 50 -16.98 2.34 -1.22
N SER A 51 -17.66 1.19 -1.19
CA SER A 51 -18.13 0.53 -2.42
C SER A 51 -19.34 1.27 -2.97
N LEU A 52 -19.51 1.29 -4.29
CA LEU A 52 -20.73 1.82 -4.90
C LEU A 52 -21.95 1.12 -4.30
N GLU A 53 -22.97 1.92 -3.97
CA GLU A 53 -24.27 1.42 -3.49
C GLU A 53 -25.07 0.73 -4.61
N SER A 54 -24.80 1.04 -5.89
CA SER A 54 -25.43 0.40 -7.05
C SER A 54 -24.40 -0.24 -7.97
N ASN A 55 -24.55 -1.54 -8.20
CA ASN A 55 -23.86 -2.31 -9.23
C ASN A 55 -24.94 -3.12 -9.98
N PRO A 56 -25.23 -2.86 -11.26
CA PRO A 56 -24.48 -2.05 -12.23
C PRO A 56 -24.62 -0.53 -12.04
N ALA A 57 -23.63 0.18 -12.57
CA ALA A 57 -23.49 1.62 -12.50
C ALA A 57 -24.18 2.27 -13.71
N ILE A 58 -25.35 2.90 -13.51
CA ILE A 58 -26.19 3.50 -14.57
C ILE A 58 -26.34 5.01 -14.33
N GLY A 59 -25.92 5.84 -15.29
CA GLY A 59 -26.10 7.30 -15.27
C GLY A 59 -25.20 8.03 -14.27
N LYS A 60 -25.78 8.62 -13.21
CA LYS A 60 -25.04 9.44 -12.22
C LYS A 60 -24.60 8.60 -11.02
N LEU A 61 -23.29 8.51 -10.84
CA LEU A 61 -22.63 7.75 -9.78
C LEU A 61 -22.04 8.69 -8.76
N SER A 62 -22.32 8.44 -7.49
CA SER A 62 -21.72 9.16 -6.37
C SER A 62 -20.77 8.23 -5.63
N PHE A 63 -19.47 8.54 -5.70
CA PHE A 63 -18.44 7.83 -4.96
C PHE A 63 -18.21 8.52 -3.63
N TYR A 64 -18.35 7.76 -2.56
CA TYR A 64 -18.10 8.23 -1.20
C TYR A 64 -16.71 7.78 -0.75
N PHE A 65 -15.90 8.72 -0.26
CA PHE A 65 -14.65 8.38 0.39
C PHE A 65 -14.43 9.23 1.64
N THR A 66 -13.98 8.58 2.71
CA THR A 66 -13.67 9.25 3.97
C THR A 66 -12.15 9.44 4.10
N SER A 67 -11.72 10.65 4.43
CA SER A 67 -10.32 10.95 4.75
C SER A 67 -10.19 11.53 6.15
N ASN A 68 -9.23 11.01 6.92
CA ASN A 68 -8.93 11.54 8.27
C ASN A 68 -8.10 12.84 8.22
N ILE A 69 -7.46 13.15 7.09
CA ILE A 69 -6.54 14.29 6.94
C ILE A 69 -6.80 15.00 5.61
N LYS A 70 -6.69 16.34 5.60
CA LYS A 70 -6.75 17.15 4.39
C LYS A 70 -5.52 16.87 3.51
N ARG A 71 -5.73 16.34 2.30
CA ARG A 71 -4.64 16.03 1.35
C ARG A 71 -5.11 16.10 -0.10
N SER A 72 -4.19 16.25 -1.04
CA SER A 72 -4.51 16.17 -2.46
C SER A 72 -4.87 14.74 -2.86
N TYR A 73 -5.98 14.57 -3.58
CA TYR A 73 -6.41 13.30 -4.14
C TYR A 73 -6.70 13.47 -5.63
N ARG A 74 -6.44 12.40 -6.37
CA ARG A 74 -6.72 12.28 -7.80
C ARG A 74 -7.58 11.05 -8.01
N PHE A 75 -8.77 11.26 -8.56
CA PHE A 75 -9.69 10.17 -8.89
C PHE A 75 -9.66 9.92 -10.39
N VAL A 76 -9.26 8.72 -10.77
CA VAL A 76 -9.14 8.33 -12.19
C VAL A 76 -9.89 7.03 -12.47
N ILE A 77 -10.42 6.93 -13.67
CA ILE A 77 -11.02 5.73 -14.24
C ILE A 77 -9.98 5.06 -15.14
N LEU A 78 -9.90 3.75 -15.00
CA LEU A 78 -8.96 2.85 -15.64
C LEU A 78 -9.72 1.83 -16.48
N ASP A 79 -9.15 1.45 -17.60
CA ASP A 79 -9.67 0.39 -18.47
C ASP A 79 -9.37 -1.02 -17.89
N ILE A 80 -9.86 -2.08 -18.55
CA ILE A 80 -9.56 -3.48 -18.24
C ILE A 80 -8.06 -3.78 -18.20
N ASN A 81 -7.27 -3.03 -18.97
CA ASN A 81 -5.82 -3.12 -19.06
C ASN A 81 -5.09 -2.26 -18.00
N MET A 82 -5.82 -1.65 -17.06
CA MET A 82 -5.32 -0.71 -16.04
C MET A 82 -4.66 0.57 -16.60
N PHE A 83 -4.96 0.95 -17.83
CA PHE A 83 -4.57 2.25 -18.39
C PHE A 83 -5.54 3.33 -17.95
N GLU A 84 -5.02 4.52 -17.61
CA GLU A 84 -5.84 5.69 -17.25
C GLU A 84 -6.61 6.17 -18.48
N VAL A 85 -7.94 6.04 -18.43
CA VAL A 85 -8.86 6.44 -19.51
C VAL A 85 -9.35 7.86 -19.27
N LEU A 86 -9.66 8.19 -18.01
CA LEU A 86 -10.24 9.47 -17.67
C LEU A 86 -9.84 9.90 -16.25
N GLU A 87 -9.43 11.15 -16.10
CA GLU A 87 -9.30 11.80 -14.80
C GLU A 87 -10.61 12.53 -14.47
N VAL A 88 -11.29 12.11 -13.40
CA VAL A 88 -12.62 12.64 -13.05
C VAL A 88 -12.48 13.91 -12.22
N VAL A 89 -11.59 13.89 -11.22
CA VAL A 89 -11.35 15.04 -10.35
C VAL A 89 -9.95 14.96 -9.73
N SER A 90 -9.34 16.12 -9.57
CA SER A 90 -8.07 16.30 -8.85
C SER A 90 -8.22 17.52 -7.97
N ASP A 91 -8.33 17.30 -6.66
CA ASP A 91 -8.57 18.37 -5.69
C ASP A 91 -8.06 17.97 -4.29
N GLN A 92 -8.23 18.85 -3.31
CA GLN A 92 -7.94 18.57 -1.91
C GLN A 92 -9.16 17.96 -1.21
N CYS A 93 -8.98 16.81 -0.55
CA CYS A 93 -10.04 16.20 0.23
C CYS A 93 -10.23 16.95 1.55
N SER A 94 -11.48 17.09 1.98
CA SER A 94 -11.83 17.60 3.30
C SER A 94 -11.71 16.48 4.35
N VAL A 95 -11.50 16.86 5.61
CA VAL A 95 -11.49 15.91 6.73
C VAL A 95 -12.93 15.43 6.96
N GLY A 96 -13.14 14.11 6.89
CA GLY A 96 -14.46 13.48 6.92
C GLY A 96 -14.86 12.88 5.58
N GLY A 97 -16.17 12.86 5.30
CA GLY A 97 -16.74 12.29 4.08
C GLY A 97 -16.71 13.24 2.90
N ASN A 98 -16.19 12.78 1.77
CA ASN A 98 -16.15 13.50 0.50
C ASN A 98 -16.95 12.71 -0.55
N ILE A 99 -17.65 13.44 -1.43
CA ILE A 99 -18.52 12.86 -2.47
C ILE A 99 -18.00 13.28 -3.83
N ILE A 100 -17.77 12.31 -4.72
CA ILE A 100 -17.40 12.55 -6.12
C ILE A 100 -18.57 12.13 -6.99
N ASN A 101 -19.14 13.07 -7.73
CA ASN A 101 -20.19 12.78 -8.70
C ASN A 101 -19.55 12.54 -10.07
N PHE A 102 -19.86 11.41 -10.68
CA PHE A 102 -19.40 11.01 -12.00
C PHE A 102 -20.58 10.59 -12.86
N ASP A 103 -20.57 10.93 -14.14
CA ASP A 103 -21.61 10.54 -15.10
C ASP A 103 -21.06 9.45 -16.03
N SER A 104 -21.64 8.25 -15.97
CA SER A 104 -21.25 7.09 -16.79
C SER A 104 -21.72 7.17 -18.23
N SER A 105 -22.59 8.15 -18.58
CA SER A 105 -23.15 8.29 -19.92
C SER A 105 -22.10 8.52 -21.01
N ASN A 106 -20.92 9.01 -20.62
CA ASN A 106 -19.80 9.27 -21.55
C ASN A 106 -18.87 8.06 -21.75
N LEU A 107 -19.12 6.93 -21.07
CA LEU A 107 -18.32 5.71 -21.19
C LEU A 107 -19.14 4.59 -21.85
N PRO A 108 -18.54 3.80 -22.75
CA PRO A 108 -19.22 2.65 -23.33
C PRO A 108 -19.44 1.55 -22.29
N ASN A 109 -20.43 0.68 -22.53
CA ASN A 109 -20.74 -0.42 -21.62
C ASN A 109 -19.56 -1.37 -21.51
N GLY A 110 -19.14 -1.68 -20.29
CA GLY A 110 -17.91 -2.42 -20.06
C GLY A 110 -17.47 -2.52 -18.61
N ASN A 111 -16.40 -3.29 -18.41
CA ASN A 111 -15.76 -3.43 -17.12
C ASN A 111 -14.65 -2.40 -16.98
N TYR A 112 -14.75 -1.56 -15.94
CA TYR A 112 -13.78 -0.52 -15.63
C TYR A 112 -13.26 -0.68 -14.21
N PHE A 113 -12.16 0.00 -13.93
CA PHE A 113 -11.67 0.17 -12.57
C PHE A 113 -11.66 1.66 -12.25
N TYR A 114 -11.97 2.02 -11.01
CA TYR A 114 -11.77 3.37 -10.52
C TYR A 114 -10.65 3.34 -9.49
N SER A 115 -9.79 4.33 -9.52
CA SER A 115 -8.72 4.46 -8.55
C SER A 115 -8.69 5.83 -7.89
N LEU A 116 -8.63 5.80 -6.57
CA LEU A 116 -8.35 6.95 -5.72
C LEU A 116 -6.85 6.95 -5.44
N GLN A 117 -6.15 7.93 -5.98
CA GLN A 117 -4.72 8.13 -5.80
C GLN A 117 -4.50 9.31 -4.85
N THR A 118 -3.71 9.09 -3.81
CA THR A 118 -3.20 10.11 -2.90
C THR A 118 -1.70 9.92 -2.77
N GLU A 119 -0.98 10.88 -2.21
CA GLU A 119 0.49 10.79 -2.05
C GLU A 119 0.96 9.50 -1.35
N ASN A 120 0.14 8.98 -0.44
CA ASN A 120 0.50 7.82 0.41
C ASN A 120 -0.23 6.52 0.03
N GLN A 121 -1.22 6.57 -0.87
CA GLN A 121 -2.09 5.43 -1.14
C GLN A 121 -2.69 5.47 -2.53
N LYS A 122 -2.70 4.31 -3.20
CA LYS A 122 -3.53 4.05 -4.38
C LYS A 122 -4.53 2.95 -4.04
N ILE A 123 -5.82 3.25 -4.10
CA ILE A 123 -6.91 2.28 -3.93
C ILE A 123 -7.52 2.05 -5.30
N ILE A 124 -7.73 0.79 -5.69
CA ILE A 124 -8.36 0.42 -6.96
C ILE A 124 -9.54 -0.47 -6.65
N LYS A 125 -10.69 -0.18 -7.25
CA LYS A 125 -11.88 -1.02 -7.16
C LYS A 125 -12.48 -1.20 -8.54
N LYS A 126 -13.12 -2.36 -8.75
CA LYS A 126 -13.80 -2.71 -10.00
C LYS A 126 -15.20 -2.10 -10.03
N MET A 127 -15.63 -1.63 -11.19
CA MET A 127 -17.01 -1.28 -11.50
C MET A 127 -17.41 -1.84 -12.87
N THR A 128 -18.69 -2.09 -13.07
CA THR A 128 -19.25 -2.46 -14.37
C THR A 128 -20.26 -1.38 -14.75
N ILE A 129 -20.06 -0.77 -15.91
CA ILE A 129 -20.95 0.24 -16.48
C ILE A 129 -21.87 -0.47 -17.47
N GLU A 130 -23.17 -0.36 -17.23
CA GLU A 130 -24.24 -0.77 -18.15
C GLU A 130 -25.13 0.45 -18.36
N ASN A 131 -24.96 1.18 -19.45
CA ASN A 131 -25.87 2.24 -19.90
C ASN A 131 -27.00 1.66 -20.77
#